data_AF-A0A1M6CM16-F1
#
_entry.id   AF-A0A1M6CM16-F1
#
_cell.length_a   1.000
_cell.length_b   1.000
_cell.length_c   1.000
_cell.angle_alpha   90.00
_cell.angle_beta   90.00
_cell.angle_gamma   90.00
#
_symmetry.space_group_name_H-M   'P 1'
#
loop_
_entity.id
_entity.type
_entity.pdbx_description
1 polymer ?
#
loop_
_entity_poly.entity_id
_entity_poly.type
_entity_poly.pdbx_seq_one_letter_code
_entity_poly.pdbx_strand_id
1 'polypeptide(L)'
;MYTWGAAMDSAGTYSTNSKGCGFTEDEDDVCSIKKPARGVCPEGWHIPDSTEFAILVDNVGGQEVAGKKLKSTTGWTDYDGNAANGEDAYGFTALSVMTRLPDGVIFGPGVARFWSTEYYGGFGSVKSFYTVLLS
;
A
#
# COMPACT_ATOMS: atom_id res chain seq x y z
N MET A 1 -6.58 9.21 -4.99
CA MET A 1 -5.43 8.47 -4.41
C MET A 1 -4.22 9.38 -4.52
N TYR A 2 -3.45 9.55 -3.44
CA TYR A 2 -2.22 10.35 -3.49
C TYR A 2 -1.18 9.70 -4.44
N THR A 3 -0.12 10.40 -4.79
CA THR A 3 1.04 9.76 -5.44
C THR A 3 1.99 9.25 -4.35
N TRP A 4 2.86 8.28 -4.69
CA TRP A 4 3.85 7.79 -3.71
C TRP A 4 4.74 8.91 -3.20
N GLY A 5 5.21 9.78 -4.09
CA GLY A 5 6.01 10.93 -3.71
C GLY A 5 5.26 11.91 -2.81
N ALA A 6 3.96 12.12 -3.06
CA ALA A 6 3.13 12.91 -2.15
C ALA A 6 3.00 12.23 -0.78
N ALA A 7 2.78 10.92 -0.72
CA ALA A 7 2.71 10.19 0.55
C ALA A 7 4.03 10.28 1.33
N MET A 8 5.15 10.01 0.64
CA MET A 8 6.49 10.05 1.19
C MET A 8 7.03 11.46 1.44
N ASP A 9 6.27 12.52 1.15
CA ASP A 9 6.74 13.90 1.27
C ASP A 9 8.07 14.16 0.52
N SER A 10 8.11 13.86 -0.78
CA SER A 10 9.29 14.08 -1.63
C SER A 10 9.82 15.51 -1.57
N ALA A 11 8.94 16.48 -1.35
CA ALA A 11 9.29 17.89 -1.22
C ALA A 11 10.05 18.20 0.09
N GLY A 12 9.89 17.33 1.09
CA GLY A 12 10.46 17.47 2.42
C GLY A 12 9.85 18.60 3.24
N THR A 13 8.52 18.77 3.13
CA THR A 13 7.75 19.84 3.79
C THR A 13 7.48 19.53 5.26
N TYR A 14 7.24 18.26 5.56
CA TYR A 14 6.88 17.73 6.88
C TYR A 14 8.03 16.91 7.49
N SER A 15 8.91 16.34 6.66
CA SER A 15 10.12 15.64 7.09
C SER A 15 11.19 15.59 6.01
N THR A 16 12.46 15.43 6.40
CA THR A 16 13.56 15.17 5.46
C THR A 16 13.84 13.68 5.23
N ASN A 17 13.03 12.76 5.80
CA ASN A 17 13.26 11.31 5.74
C ASN A 17 13.33 10.75 4.30
N SER A 18 12.61 11.36 3.38
CA SER A 18 12.41 10.90 2.00
C SER A 18 12.41 12.08 1.01
N LYS A 19 13.07 13.17 1.38
CA LYS A 19 13.23 14.33 0.50
C LYS A 19 13.98 13.92 -0.77
N GLY A 20 13.46 14.29 -1.93
CA GLY A 20 14.00 13.90 -3.24
C GLY A 20 13.50 12.53 -3.74
N CYS A 21 12.95 11.69 -2.88
CA CYS A 21 12.43 10.39 -3.28
C CYS A 21 11.10 10.53 -4.01
N GLY A 22 10.99 10.16 -5.28
CA GLY A 22 9.70 10.16 -5.99
C GLY A 22 9.81 10.53 -7.46
N PHE A 23 10.84 11.28 -7.81
CA PHE A 23 11.34 11.49 -9.17
C PHE A 23 12.74 10.88 -9.24
N THR A 24 13.07 10.18 -10.32
CA THR A 24 14.43 9.71 -10.57
C THR A 24 14.66 9.96 -12.05
N GLU A 25 15.36 11.05 -12.37
CA GLU A 25 15.90 11.30 -13.71
C GLU A 25 17.20 10.50 -13.90
N ASP A 26 17.88 10.23 -12.78
CA ASP A 26 19.12 9.46 -12.71
C ASP A 26 18.83 8.02 -12.28
N GLU A 27 19.28 7.08 -13.10
CA GLU A 27 19.16 5.63 -12.85
C GLU A 27 20.00 5.17 -11.65
N ASP A 28 20.96 6.02 -11.22
CA ASP A 28 21.86 5.82 -10.08
C ASP A 28 21.40 6.53 -8.79
N ASP A 29 20.34 7.35 -8.84
CA ASP A 29 19.80 8.00 -7.63
C ASP A 29 18.91 7.04 -6.85
N VAL A 30 19.55 6.19 -6.06
CA VAL A 30 18.90 5.34 -5.08
C VAL A 30 18.35 6.22 -3.97
N CYS A 31 17.04 6.46 -4.03
CA CYS A 31 16.28 7.13 -2.99
C CYS A 31 16.65 6.57 -1.59
N SER A 32 17.31 7.40 -0.78
CA SER A 32 17.82 7.03 0.54
C SER A 32 16.81 7.36 1.63
N ILE A 33 15.83 6.46 1.83
CA ILE A 33 14.77 6.62 2.83
C ILE A 33 15.33 6.38 4.24
N LYS A 34 15.23 7.37 5.12
CA LYS A 34 15.51 7.21 6.55
C LYS A 34 14.27 6.68 7.26
N LYS A 35 14.29 5.40 7.66
CA LYS A 35 13.19 4.75 8.38
C LYS A 35 13.23 5.03 9.90
N PRO A 36 12.07 5.12 10.58
CA PRO A 36 10.73 5.18 10.00
C PRO A 36 10.51 6.51 9.25
N ALA A 37 9.88 6.45 8.07
CA ALA A 37 9.61 7.64 7.27
C ALA A 37 8.22 8.18 7.61
N ARG A 38 8.16 9.38 8.19
CA ARG A 38 6.90 10.05 8.51
C ARG A 38 6.03 10.29 7.26
N GLY A 39 6.66 10.76 6.18
CA GLY A 39 5.93 11.26 5.01
C GLY A 39 4.98 12.40 5.39
N VAL A 40 3.80 12.43 4.79
CA VAL A 40 2.73 13.41 5.11
C VAL A 40 1.90 13.07 6.34
N CYS A 41 2.21 11.96 7.03
CA CYS A 41 1.46 11.55 8.22
C CYS A 41 1.65 12.57 9.37
N PRO A 42 0.71 12.64 10.34
CA PRO A 42 0.87 13.47 11.54
C PRO A 42 2.11 13.11 12.37
N GLU A 43 2.49 13.95 13.32
CA GLU A 43 3.57 13.62 14.26
C GLU A 43 3.24 12.36 15.07
N GLY A 44 4.25 11.50 15.27
CA GLY A 44 4.10 10.19 15.91
C GLY A 44 3.62 9.07 14.97
N TRP A 45 3.34 9.37 13.70
CA TRP A 45 2.97 8.39 12.68
C TRP A 45 4.06 8.22 11.62
N HIS A 46 4.10 7.06 10.99
CA HIS A 46 4.97 6.79 9.85
C HIS A 46 4.29 5.91 8.82
N ILE A 47 4.84 5.94 7.61
CA ILE A 47 4.44 5.05 6.53
C ILE A 47 5.08 3.69 6.79
N PRO A 48 4.28 2.61 6.80
CA PRO A 48 4.80 1.28 7.10
C PRO A 48 5.79 0.80 6.05
N ASP A 49 6.69 -0.10 6.43
CA ASP A 49 7.46 -0.90 5.48
C ASP A 49 6.88 -2.32 5.30
N SER A 50 7.51 -3.12 4.42
CA SER A 50 7.08 -4.50 4.18
C SER A 50 7.15 -5.40 5.41
N THR A 51 8.11 -5.15 6.31
CA THR A 51 8.28 -5.93 7.54
C THR A 51 7.13 -5.62 8.49
N GLU A 52 6.72 -4.36 8.59
CA GLU A 52 5.56 -3.98 9.40
C GLU A 52 4.24 -4.54 8.84
N PHE A 53 4.09 -4.59 7.51
CA PHE A 53 2.96 -5.29 6.90
C PHE A 53 2.99 -6.80 7.14
N ALA A 54 4.17 -7.44 7.10
CA ALA A 54 4.30 -8.86 7.43
C ALA A 54 3.91 -9.12 8.88
N ILE A 55 4.37 -8.28 9.81
CA ILE A 55 3.98 -8.35 11.23
C ILE A 55 2.46 -8.18 11.39
N LEU A 56 1.84 -7.25 10.66
CA LEU A 56 0.37 -7.10 10.67
C LEU A 56 -0.32 -8.40 10.23
N VAL A 57 0.09 -8.96 9.10
CA VAL A 57 -0.46 -10.21 8.55
C VAL A 57 -0.33 -11.38 9.53
N ASP A 58 0.85 -11.54 10.14
CA ASP A 58 1.10 -12.60 11.11
C ASP A 58 0.22 -12.42 12.36
N ASN A 59 0.11 -11.20 12.89
CA ASN A 59 -0.70 -10.92 14.08
C ASN A 59 -2.19 -11.15 13.86
N VAL A 60 -2.70 -11.02 12.63
CA VAL A 60 -4.11 -11.29 12.35
C VAL A 60 -4.41 -12.77 12.08
N GLY A 61 -3.39 -13.62 12.04
CA GLY A 61 -3.51 -15.08 11.88
C GLY A 61 -2.94 -15.62 10.56
N GLY A 62 -2.07 -14.85 9.90
CA GLY A 62 -1.37 -15.26 8.68
C GLY A 62 -2.11 -14.89 7.39
N GLN A 63 -1.41 -15.08 6.27
CA GLN A 63 -1.82 -14.60 4.93
C GLN A 63 -3.20 -15.13 4.48
N GLU A 64 -3.53 -16.38 4.81
CA GLU A 64 -4.80 -17.05 4.44
C GLU A 64 -6.04 -16.46 5.13
N VAL A 65 -5.87 -15.74 6.25
CA VAL A 65 -7.00 -15.25 7.07
C VAL A 65 -6.98 -13.72 7.17
N ALA A 66 -5.81 -13.11 7.00
CA ALA A 66 -5.62 -11.67 7.05
C ALA A 66 -6.62 -10.93 6.14
N GLY A 67 -7.01 -11.53 5.03
CA GLY A 67 -8.02 -11.01 4.12
C GLY A 67 -9.33 -10.77 4.71
N LYS A 68 -9.92 -11.86 5.14
CA LYS A 68 -11.24 -11.82 5.70
C LYS A 68 -11.29 -10.85 6.87
N LYS A 69 -10.25 -10.80 7.72
CA LYS A 69 -10.24 -9.96 8.92
C LYS A 69 -9.96 -8.47 8.67
N LEU A 70 -9.15 -8.10 7.69
CA LEU A 70 -8.73 -6.71 7.47
C LEU A 70 -9.58 -5.96 6.43
N LYS A 71 -10.20 -6.68 5.48
CA LYS A 71 -11.07 -6.08 4.47
C LYS A 71 -12.25 -5.35 5.12
N SER A 72 -12.62 -4.21 4.55
CA SER A 72 -13.87 -3.51 4.83
C SER A 72 -15.06 -4.47 4.68
N THR A 73 -16.12 -4.24 5.46
CA THR A 73 -17.37 -5.00 5.39
C THR A 73 -18.17 -4.74 4.11
N THR A 74 -17.77 -3.74 3.32
CA THR A 74 -18.41 -3.35 2.05
C THR A 74 -17.39 -2.92 1.01
N GLY A 75 -17.84 -2.89 -0.26
CA GLY A 75 -17.08 -2.33 -1.37
C GLY A 75 -16.21 -3.33 -2.13
N TRP A 76 -16.12 -4.59 -1.71
CA TRP A 76 -15.42 -5.64 -2.43
C TRP A 76 -16.35 -6.34 -3.43
N THR A 77 -15.84 -6.66 -4.62
CA THR A 77 -16.60 -7.38 -5.65
C THR A 77 -16.52 -8.87 -5.41
N ASP A 78 -17.70 -9.49 -5.33
CA ASP A 78 -17.86 -10.93 -5.23
C ASP A 78 -17.12 -11.65 -6.37
N TYR A 79 -16.52 -12.78 -6.03
CA TYR A 79 -15.72 -13.58 -6.96
C TYR A 79 -16.17 -15.04 -6.89
N ASP A 80 -16.38 -15.65 -8.05
CA ASP A 80 -16.80 -17.05 -8.16
C ASP A 80 -18.04 -17.41 -7.31
N GLY A 81 -19.01 -16.49 -7.27
CA GLY A 81 -20.24 -16.64 -6.47
C GLY A 81 -20.07 -16.47 -4.95
N ASN A 82 -18.86 -16.14 -4.47
CA ASN A 82 -18.58 -15.93 -3.05
C ASN A 82 -18.50 -14.44 -2.69
N ALA A 83 -19.08 -14.10 -1.53
CA ALA A 83 -19.02 -12.76 -0.98
C ALA A 83 -17.58 -12.35 -0.64
N ALA A 84 -17.07 -11.28 -1.28
CA ALA A 84 -15.66 -10.89 -1.16
C ALA A 84 -15.37 -9.91 0.00
N ASN A 85 -16.42 -9.38 0.64
CA ASN A 85 -16.28 -8.45 1.76
C ASN A 85 -15.62 -9.10 2.97
N GLY A 86 -14.89 -8.28 3.73
CA GLY A 86 -14.29 -8.66 5.00
C GLY A 86 -15.23 -8.57 6.19
N GLU A 87 -14.65 -8.84 7.35
CA GLU A 87 -15.24 -8.69 8.67
C GLU A 87 -14.83 -7.38 9.34
N ASP A 88 -13.74 -6.77 8.87
CA ASP A 88 -13.07 -5.64 9.51
C ASP A 88 -12.89 -5.83 11.03
N ALA A 89 -12.44 -7.03 11.42
CA ALA A 89 -12.43 -7.49 12.81
C ALA A 89 -11.56 -6.63 13.75
N TYR A 90 -10.65 -5.82 13.18
CA TYR A 90 -9.73 -4.95 13.90
C TYR A 90 -9.94 -3.46 13.62
N GLY A 91 -10.97 -3.08 12.84
CA GLY A 91 -11.23 -1.69 12.45
C GLY A 91 -10.16 -1.09 11.52
N PHE A 92 -9.51 -1.93 10.71
CA PHE A 92 -8.51 -1.51 9.73
C PHE A 92 -9.16 -0.94 8.45
N THR A 93 -10.35 -1.44 8.11
CA THR A 93 -11.20 -1.00 7.01
C THR A 93 -10.44 -0.94 5.67
N ALA A 94 -9.82 -2.06 5.25
CA ALA A 94 -9.14 -2.10 3.96
C ALA A 94 -10.17 -1.95 2.82
N LEU A 95 -10.14 -0.78 2.17
CA LEU A 95 -10.97 -0.47 1.02
C LEU A 95 -10.36 -1.04 -0.25
N SER A 96 -11.23 -1.64 -1.05
CA SER A 96 -10.88 -2.12 -2.36
C SER A 96 -10.64 -0.96 -3.33
N VAL A 97 -9.74 -1.17 -4.28
CA VAL A 97 -9.51 -0.27 -5.40
C VAL A 97 -9.77 -1.00 -6.71
N MET A 98 -10.33 -0.28 -7.67
CA MET A 98 -10.42 -0.75 -9.05
C MET A 98 -9.02 -0.79 -9.64
N THR A 99 -8.70 -1.88 -10.34
CA THR A 99 -7.44 -1.98 -11.09
C THR A 99 -7.76 -2.10 -12.56
N ARG A 100 -7.20 -1.20 -13.34
CA ARG A 100 -7.22 -1.26 -14.80
C ARG A 100 -5.91 -1.90 -15.26
N LEU A 101 -6.01 -3.03 -15.95
CA LEU A 101 -4.87 -3.67 -16.59
C LEU A 101 -4.48 -2.94 -17.89
N PRO A 102 -3.25 -3.14 -18.39
CA PRO A 102 -2.76 -2.48 -19.61
C PRO A 102 -3.61 -2.77 -20.87
N ASP A 103 -4.29 -3.91 -20.91
CA ASP A 103 -5.22 -4.32 -21.97
C ASP A 103 -6.60 -3.63 -21.88
N GLY A 104 -6.81 -2.78 -20.86
CA GLY A 104 -8.05 -2.06 -20.63
C GLY A 104 -9.09 -2.84 -19.82
N VAL A 105 -8.81 -4.08 -19.42
CA VAL A 105 -9.69 -4.86 -18.55
C VAL A 105 -9.71 -4.22 -17.15
N ILE A 106 -10.92 -3.95 -16.66
CA ILE A 106 -11.14 -3.48 -15.30
C ILE A 106 -11.47 -4.70 -14.46
N PHE A 107 -10.55 -5.08 -13.57
CA PHE A 107 -10.93 -5.95 -12.47
C PHE A 107 -11.71 -5.11 -11.47
N GLY A 108 -12.94 -5.55 -11.17
CA GLY A 108 -13.75 -5.01 -10.10
C GLY A 108 -12.97 -5.02 -8.77
N PRO A 109 -13.42 -4.27 -7.75
CA PRO A 109 -12.71 -4.09 -6.48
C PRO A 109 -12.31 -5.42 -5.81
N GLY A 110 -11.09 -5.88 -6.12
CA GLY A 110 -10.56 -7.18 -5.68
C GLY A 110 -9.18 -7.07 -5.02
N VAL A 111 -8.63 -5.87 -4.91
CA VAL A 111 -7.34 -5.61 -4.24
C VAL A 111 -7.44 -4.35 -3.39
N ALA A 112 -6.69 -4.30 -2.29
CA ALA A 112 -6.41 -3.07 -1.56
C ALA A 112 -4.92 -2.72 -1.74
N ARG A 113 -4.62 -1.42 -1.93
CA ARG A 113 -3.24 -0.94 -2.11
C ARG A 113 -2.91 0.09 -1.04
N PHE A 114 -1.78 -0.11 -0.36
CA PHE A 114 -1.29 0.76 0.69
C PHE A 114 0.09 1.32 0.33
N TRP A 115 0.41 2.51 0.85
CA TRP A 115 1.77 3.05 0.72
C TRP A 115 2.74 2.23 1.55
N SER A 116 3.93 2.00 0.99
CA SER A 116 5.05 1.39 1.69
C SER A 116 6.32 2.19 1.44
N THR A 117 7.21 2.20 2.45
CA THR A 117 8.54 2.80 2.35
C THR A 117 9.57 1.91 1.65
N GLU A 118 9.21 0.70 1.22
CA GLU A 118 10.11 -0.08 0.36
C GLU A 118 10.31 0.55 -1.02
N TYR A 119 11.37 0.14 -1.72
CA TYR A 119 11.63 0.48 -3.12
C TYR A 119 11.76 -0.84 -3.90
N TYR A 120 10.80 -1.16 -4.75
CA TYR A 120 10.92 -2.29 -5.69
C TYR A 120 11.29 -1.77 -7.10
N GLY A 121 12.48 -2.11 -7.58
CA GLY A 121 12.95 -1.77 -8.92
C GLY A 121 12.56 -2.81 -9.97
N GLY A 122 11.83 -2.37 -11.00
CA GLY A 122 11.53 -3.08 -12.26
C GLY A 122 10.09 -3.59 -12.38
N PHE A 123 9.31 -3.40 -13.46
CA PHE A 123 9.48 -2.70 -14.74
C PHE A 123 8.45 -1.56 -14.84
N GLY A 124 8.88 -0.34 -15.19
CA GLY A 124 7.97 0.79 -15.44
C GLY A 124 7.45 1.51 -14.18
N SER A 125 8.38 2.04 -13.37
CA SER A 125 8.19 3.21 -12.50
C SER A 125 6.99 3.22 -11.54
N VAL A 126 6.61 2.09 -10.92
CA VAL A 126 5.64 2.11 -9.82
C VAL A 126 6.37 2.11 -8.49
N LYS A 127 6.52 3.31 -7.91
CA LYS A 127 7.07 3.53 -6.57
C LYS A 127 6.05 3.02 -5.54
N SER A 128 6.29 1.78 -5.13
CA SER A 128 5.81 0.98 -3.99
C SER A 128 4.37 1.17 -3.51
N PHE A 129 3.54 0.21 -3.91
CA PHE A 129 2.27 -0.11 -3.26
C PHE A 129 2.37 -1.50 -2.63
N TYR A 130 2.08 -1.65 -1.35
CA TYR A 130 1.79 -2.96 -0.79
C TYR A 130 0.39 -3.36 -1.26
N THR A 131 0.32 -4.36 -2.13
CA THR A 131 -0.95 -4.90 -2.62
C THR A 131 -1.34 -6.03 -1.69
N VAL A 132 -2.42 -5.86 -0.96
CA VAL A 132 -2.98 -6.94 -0.16
C VAL A 132 -3.96 -7.70 -1.04
N LEU A 133 -3.41 -8.66 -1.79
CA LEU A 133 -4.16 -9.78 -2.36
C LEU A 133 -4.41 -10.76 -1.23
N LEU A 134 -5.32 -10.39 -0.36
CA LEU A 134 -5.71 -11.28 0.71
C LEU A 134 -6.72 -12.27 0.13
N SER A 135 -6.21 -13.44 -0.25
CA SER A 135 -7.01 -14.60 -0.63
C SER A 135 -7.94 -15.02 0.50
#